data_AF-A0A939JUX3-F1
#
_entry.id   AF-A0A939JUX3-F1
#
_cell.length_a   1.000
_cell.length_b   1.000
_cell.length_c   1.000
_cell.angle_alpha   90.00
_cell.angle_beta   90.00
_cell.angle_gamma   90.00
#
_symmetry.space_group_name_H-M   'P 1'
#
loop_
_entity.id
_entity.type
_entity.pdbx_description
1 polymer ?
#
loop_
_entity_poly.entity_id
_entity_poly.type
_entity_poly.pdbx_seq_one_letter_code
_entity_poly.pdbx_strand_id
1 'polypeptide(L)' 'MVYDTFAETASQLTGQYIALSRAASTEEESEEWWQKVMTLRDTQHAVPARDRAQLIAHIRIWRAELEALKAARG' A
#
# COMPACT_ATOMS: atom_id res chain seq x y z
N MET A 1 -18.00 4.48 -2.02
CA MET A 1 -17.68 4.84 -3.42
C MET A 1 -16.32 4.26 -3.81
N VAL A 2 -15.96 4.21 -5.10
CA VAL A 2 -14.67 3.63 -5.56
C VAL A 2 -13.45 4.32 -4.93
N TYR A 3 -13.53 5.63 -4.72
CA TYR A 3 -12.50 6.39 -4.03
C TYR A 3 -12.33 5.96 -2.56
N ASP A 4 -13.41 5.69 -1.84
CA ASP A 4 -13.34 5.23 -0.44
C ASP A 4 -12.60 3.89 -0.36
N THR A 5 -12.94 2.94 -1.26
CA THR A 5 -12.24 1.65 -1.34
C THR A 5 -10.76 1.81 -1.70
N PHE A 6 -10.43 2.77 -2.56
CA PHE A 6 -9.05 3.11 -2.88
C PHE A 6 -8.28 3.64 -1.67
N ALA A 7 -8.84 4.63 -0.96
CA ALA A 7 -8.22 5.22 0.23
C ALA A 7 -8.10 4.21 1.38
N GLU A 8 -9.11 3.36 1.56
CA GLU A 8 -9.08 2.28 2.55
C GLU A 8 -8.00 1.25 2.22
N THR A 9 -7.91 0.81 0.96
CA THR A 9 -6.90 -0.17 0.52
C THR A 9 -5.48 0.39 0.72
N ALA A 10 -5.25 1.66 0.37
CA ALA A 10 -3.99 2.35 0.63
C ALA A 10 -3.65 2.40 2.13
N SER A 11 -4.66 2.70 2.98
CA SER A 11 -4.48 2.78 4.44
C SER A 11 -4.12 1.41 5.04
N GLN A 12 -4.78 0.35 4.58
CA GLN A 12 -4.47 -1.03 4.99
C GLN A 12 -3.04 -1.42 4.61
N LEU A 13 -2.63 -1.16 3.36
CA LEU A 13 -1.28 -1.48 2.88
C LEU A 13 -0.20 -0.65 3.59
N THR A 14 -0.47 0.63 3.85
CA THR A 14 0.39 1.49 4.69
C THR A 14 0.61 0.88 6.07
N GLY A 15 -0.46 0.43 6.74
CA GLY A 15 -0.35 -0.21 8.04
C GLY A 15 0.51 -1.49 8.01
N GLN A 16 0.41 -2.29 6.95
CA GLN A 16 1.23 -3.49 6.78
C GLN A 16 2.71 -3.17 6.59
N TYR A 17 3.05 -2.20 5.74
CA TYR A 17 4.44 -1.80 5.57
C TYR A 17 5.05 -1.21 6.84
N ILE A 18 4.29 -0.40 7.59
CA ILE A 18 4.76 0.11 8.88
C ILE A 18 5.01 -1.04 9.86
N ALA A 19 4.13 -2.05 9.89
CA ALA A 19 4.33 -3.23 10.73
C ALA A 19 5.55 -4.05 10.30
N LEU A 20 5.84 -4.16 9.00
CA LEU A 20 7.02 -4.84 8.47
C LEU A 20 8.30 -4.05 8.79
N SER A 21 8.31 -2.73 8.56
CA SER A 21 9.41 -1.84 8.96
C SER A 21 9.75 -1.97 10.45
N ARG A 22 8.74 -2.05 11.31
CA ARG A 22 8.94 -2.25 12.76
C ARG A 22 9.43 -3.63 13.15
N ALA A 23 9.14 -4.65 12.35
CA ALA A 23 9.56 -6.03 12.57
C ALA A 23 10.90 -6.36 11.88
N ALA A 24 11.40 -5.47 11.03
CA ALA A 24 12.63 -5.64 10.28
C ALA A 24 13.82 -5.83 11.22
N SER A 25 14.71 -6.76 10.86
CA SER A 25 15.89 -7.08 11.65
C SER A 25 17.08 -6.16 11.34
N THR A 26 17.02 -5.43 10.23
CA THR A 26 18.06 -4.49 9.78
C THR A 26 17.45 -3.13 9.46
N GLU A 27 18.29 -2.10 9.53
CA GLU A 27 17.92 -0.73 9.14
C GLU A 27 17.59 -0.64 7.65
N GLU A 28 18.34 -1.37 6.81
CA GLU A 28 18.11 -1.43 5.36
C GLU A 28 16.72 -1.99 5.03
N GLU A 29 16.33 -3.11 5.64
CA GLU A 29 15.01 -3.70 5.42
C GLU A 29 13.90 -2.77 5.96
N SER A 30 14.14 -2.09 7.10
CA SER A 30 13.21 -1.09 7.62
C SER A 30 13.02 0.08 6.65
N GLU A 31 14.11 0.56 6.04
CA GLU A 31 14.09 1.66 5.09
C GLU A 31 13.40 1.27 3.78
N GLU A 32 13.59 0.04 3.29
CA GLU A 32 12.86 -0.48 2.13
C GLU A 32 11.34 -0.43 2.33
N TRP A 33 10.86 -0.89 3.49
CA TRP A 33 9.45 -0.80 3.85
C TRP A 33 8.98 0.65 3.97
N TRP A 34 9.83 1.55 4.47
CA TRP A 34 9.50 2.97 4.56
C TRP A 34 9.36 3.61 3.18
N GLN A 35 10.26 3.30 2.24
CA GLN A 35 10.19 3.77 0.86
C GLN A 35 8.90 3.32 0.16
N LYS A 36 8.45 2.09 0.43
CA LYS A 36 7.16 1.59 -0.06
C LYS A 36 5.97 2.39 0.46
N VAL A 37 5.97 2.83 1.73
CA VAL A 37 4.90 3.70 2.24
C VAL A 37 4.93 5.07 1.57
N MET A 38 6.11 5.67 1.38
CA MET A 38 6.22 6.98 0.72
C MET A 38 5.70 6.90 -0.71
N THR A 39 6.11 5.89 -1.47
CA THR A 39 5.62 5.66 -2.85
C THR A 39 4.10 5.48 -2.90
N LEU A 40 3.54 4.72 -1.95
CA LEU A 40 2.10 4.51 -1.84
C LEU A 40 1.35 5.82 -1.59
N ARG A 41 1.86 6.64 -0.66
CA ARG A 41 1.31 7.95 -0.35
C ARG A 41 1.37 8.86 -1.57
N ASP A 42 2.51 8.96 -2.23
CA ASP A 42 2.67 9.81 -3.43
C ASP A 42 1.68 9.40 -4.53
N THR A 43 1.50 8.09 -4.73
CA THR A 43 0.50 7.56 -5.65
C THR A 43 -0.92 7.96 -5.24
N GLN A 44 -1.26 7.86 -3.95
CA GLN A 44 -2.58 8.26 -3.43
C GLN A 44 -2.87 9.74 -3.67
N HIS A 45 -1.85 10.61 -3.57
CA HIS A 45 -1.96 12.04 -3.83
C HIS A 45 -2.02 12.38 -5.33
N ALA A 46 -1.38 11.58 -6.19
CA ALA A 46 -1.33 11.82 -7.63
C ALA A 46 -2.61 11.37 -8.37
N VAL A 47 -3.30 10.34 -7.89
CA VAL A 47 -4.49 9.78 -8.57
C VAL A 47 -5.71 10.69 -8.40
N PRO A 48 -6.31 11.19 -9.51
CA PRO A 48 -7.51 12.03 -9.41
C PRO A 48 -8.71 11.26 -8.85
N ALA A 49 -9.41 11.82 -7.86
CA ALA A 49 -10.56 11.19 -7.22
C ALA A 49 -11.74 10.89 -8.17
N ARG A 50 -11.79 11.54 -9.34
CA ARG A 50 -12.83 11.32 -10.37
C ARG A 50 -12.42 10.30 -11.43
N ASP A 51 -11.15 9.89 -11.48
CA ASP A 51 -10.68 8.89 -12.43
C ASP A 51 -10.93 7.48 -11.89
N ARG A 52 -12.14 7.00 -12.14
CA ARG A 52 -12.58 5.68 -11.70
C ARG A 52 -11.70 4.54 -12.26
N ALA A 53 -11.15 4.69 -13.46
CA ALA A 53 -10.34 3.64 -14.08
C ALA A 53 -9.01 3.49 -13.35
N GLN A 54 -8.33 4.61 -13.08
CA GLN A 54 -7.08 4.60 -12.31
C GLN A 54 -7.29 4.11 -10.88
N LEU A 55 -8.35 4.57 -10.20
CA LEU A 55 -8.66 4.09 -8.84
C LEU A 55 -8.84 2.57 -8.80
N ILE A 56 -9.57 1.99 -9.76
CA ILE A 56 -9.77 0.52 -9.82
C ILE A 56 -8.46 -0.21 -10.12
N ALA A 57 -7.61 0.32 -11.00
CA ALA A 57 -6.32 -0.28 -11.30
C ALA A 57 -5.45 -0.37 -10.05
N HIS A 58 -5.33 0.73 -9.30
CA HIS A 58 -4.55 0.77 -8.06
C HIS A 58 -5.15 -0.12 -6.96
N ILE A 59 -6.49 -0.13 -6.79
CA ILE A 59 -7.15 -1.06 -5.86
C ILE A 59 -6.75 -2.51 -6.16
N ARG A 60 -6.74 -2.92 -7.43
CA ARG A 60 -6.36 -4.30 -7.82
C ARG A 60 -4.91 -4.61 -7.50
N ILE A 61 -4.00 -3.70 -7.83
CA ILE A 61 -2.56 -3.84 -7.57
C ILE A 61 -2.30 -3.97 -6.07
N TRP A 62 -2.82 -3.03 -5.28
CA TRP A 62 -2.59 -3.01 -3.83
C TRP A 62 -3.25 -4.17 -3.10
N ARG A 63 -4.41 -4.64 -3.57
CA ARG A 63 -5.02 -5.88 -3.03
C ARG A 63 -4.16 -7.10 -3.31
N ALA A 64 -3.62 -7.24 -4.52
CA ALA A 64 -2.73 -8.35 -4.83
C ALA A 64 -1.48 -8.32 -3.95
N GLU A 65 -0.92 -7.14 -3.69
CA GLU A 65 0.22 -6.97 -2.79
C GLU A 65 -0.14 -7.30 -1.33
N LEU A 66 -1.30 -6.85 -0.83
CA LEU A 66 -1.81 -7.23 0.48
C LEU A 66 -1.94 -8.75 0.64
N GLU A 67 -2.49 -9.44 -0.36
CA GLU A 67 -2.62 -10.89 -0.32
C GLU A 67 -1.25 -11.59 -0.38
N ALA A 68 -0.30 -11.09 -1.16
CA ALA A 68 1.06 -11.61 -1.19
C ALA A 68 1.76 -11.45 0.17
N LEU A 69 1.61 -10.29 0.83
CA LEU A 69 2.17 -10.05 2.16
C LEU A 69 1.54 -10.94 3.24
N LYS A 70 0.24 -11.23 3.13
CA LYS A 70 -0.44 -12.19 4.03
C LYS A 70 0.06 -13.61 3.80
N ALA A 71 0.20 -14.03 2.54
CA ALA A 71 0.69 -15.36 2.19
C ALA A 71 2.14 -15.58 2.65
N ALA A 72 2.99 -14.55 2.60
CA ALA A 72 4.37 -14.63 3.09
C ALA A 72 4.49 -14.75 4.62
N ARG A 73 3.42 -14.47 5.37
CA ARG A 73 3.37 -14.53 6.85
C ARG A 73 2.68 -15.79 7.40
N GLY A 74 2.05 -16.60 6.54
CA GLY A 74 1.38 -17.86 6.92
C GLY A 74 2.22 -19.07 6.56
#